data_AF-W6KMX2-F1
#
_entry.id   AF-W6KMX2-F1
#
_cell.length_a   1.000
_cell.length_b   1.000
_cell.length_c   1.000
_cell.angle_alpha   90.00
_cell.angle_beta   90.00
_cell.angle_gamma   90.00
#
_symmetry.space_group_name_H-M   'P 1'
#
loop_
_entity.id
_entity.type
_entity.pdbx_description
1 polymer ?
#
loop_
_entity_poly.entity_id
_entity_poly.type
_entity_poly.pdbx_seq_one_letter_code
_entity_poly.pdbx_strand_id
1 'polypeptide(L)'
;MPSSETFVLLIPGVNALHSSGEGVMVCGERLAKYIMGRVNATLAPLEALKRGSEKSSTKKNIDETSSFEDRSTETVPTTHLHFSFVGHSMGGLIIRAALPLLISALREKYNCRFPSQAPEGDQPGEGEDSHEGGVEVHWETFCSIATPHAGVGEMPSSFKTWAMGLLTSVSASLRDMSLTSNILTDILLQDSYLDAWRAFKRRLLVAALNDQTVMAYSSIFCILSHDQVLLRARCRAGVKQGSSPPPPTPEEAANSPVLETVPLVSEREELPPVAIAASRLDKLSPERWPEDILPRERVIAERIIERAGPFEVCLVDFQTRLVKRFNGGHFWARLGARRFGHRAVICKSPWNNPKVFGFLSEYVVDVLVQAVDQTCPSVELAMAG
;
A
#
# COMPACT_ATOMS: atom_id res chain seq x y z
N MET A 1 -18.27 6.96 28.59
CA MET A 1 -17.05 7.76 28.38
C MET A 1 -16.99 8.07 26.88
N PRO A 2 -16.85 9.34 26.45
CA PRO A 2 -16.64 9.63 25.04
C PRO A 2 -15.32 9.01 24.60
N SER A 3 -15.34 8.18 23.55
CA SER A 3 -14.13 7.69 22.90
C SER A 3 -13.40 8.87 22.28
N SER A 4 -12.27 9.30 22.86
CA SER A 4 -11.47 10.35 22.22
C SER A 4 -10.71 9.74 21.05
N GLU A 5 -11.30 9.78 19.87
CA GLU A 5 -10.62 9.41 18.65
C GLU A 5 -9.48 10.41 18.40
N THR A 6 -8.25 9.90 18.30
CA THR A 6 -7.08 10.72 17.98
C THR A 6 -6.55 10.32 16.61
N PHE A 7 -6.83 11.17 15.62
CA PHE A 7 -6.30 10.99 14.27
C PHE A 7 -4.89 11.58 14.18
N VAL A 8 -3.92 10.74 13.80
CA VAL A 8 -2.54 11.20 13.56
C VAL A 8 -2.22 11.03 12.08
N LEU A 9 -2.28 12.12 11.33
CA LEU A 9 -1.84 12.13 9.94
C LEU A 9 -0.31 12.19 9.87
N LEU A 10 0.31 11.16 9.30
CA LEU A 10 1.75 11.10 9.06
C LEU A 10 2.06 11.71 7.68
N ILE A 11 2.21 13.03 7.63
CA ILE A 11 2.57 13.75 6.40
C ILE A 11 4.04 13.44 6.05
N PRO A 12 4.36 13.09 4.78
CA PRO A 12 5.69 12.62 4.39
C PRO A 12 6.76 13.70 4.56
N GLY A 13 7.69 13.45 5.48
CA GLY A 13 8.93 14.22 5.67
C GLY A 13 10.10 13.41 6.22
N VAL A 14 9.84 12.21 6.75
CA VAL A 14 10.84 11.33 7.41
C VAL A 14 12.05 11.06 6.50
N ASN A 15 11.80 10.88 5.21
CA ASN A 15 12.84 10.66 4.20
C ASN A 15 13.00 11.86 3.23
N ALA A 16 12.40 13.02 3.51
CA ALA A 16 12.61 14.23 2.70
C ALA A 16 13.89 14.98 3.11
N LEU A 17 14.30 14.85 4.38
CA LEU A 17 15.53 15.41 4.94
C LEU A 17 16.74 14.48 4.82
N HIS A 18 16.51 13.20 4.49
CA HIS A 18 17.55 12.19 4.28
C HIS A 18 17.52 11.71 2.84
N SER A 19 18.67 11.28 2.30
CA SER A 19 18.68 10.80 0.92
C SER A 19 17.88 9.51 0.85
N SER A 20 16.75 9.53 0.16
CA SER A 20 16.01 8.31 -0.20
C SER A 20 16.85 7.36 -1.07
N GLY A 21 18.14 7.64 -1.31
CA GLY A 21 19.10 6.80 -2.01
C GLY A 21 19.83 5.78 -1.11
N GLU A 22 19.60 5.80 0.21
CA GLU A 22 20.20 4.87 1.17
C GLU A 22 19.62 3.45 1.12
N GLY A 23 18.55 3.23 0.35
CA GLY A 23 17.93 1.92 0.16
C GLY A 23 16.61 1.77 0.92
N VAL A 24 15.83 0.78 0.49
CA VAL A 24 14.46 0.53 0.97
C VAL A 24 14.45 0.14 2.45
N MET A 25 15.38 -0.74 2.88
CA MET A 25 15.40 -1.25 4.25
C MET A 25 15.74 -0.18 5.29
N VAL A 26 16.75 0.65 5.02
CA VAL A 26 17.14 1.76 5.90
C VAL A 26 15.99 2.76 6.04
N CYS A 27 15.33 3.09 4.93
CA CYS A 27 14.17 3.96 4.95
C CYS A 27 12.99 3.34 5.72
N GLY A 28 12.80 2.02 5.62
CA GLY A 28 11.77 1.28 6.35
C GLY A 28 11.98 1.30 7.86
N GLU A 29 13.22 1.08 8.32
CA GLU A 29 13.57 1.16 9.74
C GLU A 29 13.29 2.56 10.32
N ARG A 30 13.66 3.61 9.58
CA ARG A 30 13.36 5.00 9.99
C ARG A 30 11.87 5.27 10.07
N LEU A 31 11.10 4.78 9.10
CA LEU A 31 9.65 4.91 9.12
C LEU A 31 9.05 4.19 10.34
N ALA A 32 9.48 2.97 10.64
CA ALA A 32 9.02 2.23 11.82
C ALA A 32 9.33 2.97 13.12
N LYS A 33 10.56 3.49 13.29
CA LYS A 33 10.95 4.32 14.44
C LYS A 33 10.10 5.57 14.57
N TYR A 34 9.87 6.27 13.46
CA TYR A 34 9.03 7.47 13.44
C TYR A 34 7.59 7.18 13.89
N ILE A 35 6.99 6.11 13.35
CA ILE A 35 5.63 5.69 13.72
C ILE A 35 5.56 5.31 15.20
N MET A 36 6.52 4.51 15.69
CA MET A 36 6.56 4.16 17.11
C MET A 36 6.71 5.39 18.01
N GLY A 37 7.50 6.39 17.61
CA GLY A 37 7.58 7.67 18.31
C GLY A 37 6.22 8.38 18.43
N ARG A 38 5.41 8.33 17.37
CA ARG A 38 4.04 8.88 17.37
C ARG A 38 3.09 8.07 18.24
N VAL A 39 3.10 6.74 18.11
CA VAL A 39 2.29 5.85 18.97
C VAL A 39 2.60 6.09 20.45
N ASN A 40 3.88 6.18 20.80
CA ASN A 40 4.32 6.47 22.16
C ASN A 40 3.77 7.80 22.69
N ALA A 41 3.82 8.86 21.87
CA ALA A 41 3.31 10.16 22.26
C ALA A 41 1.78 10.14 22.44
N THR A 42 1.07 9.42 21.58
CA THR A 42 -0.40 9.28 21.66
C THR A 42 -0.85 8.45 22.87
N LEU A 43 -0.12 7.39 23.22
CA LEU A 43 -0.49 6.50 24.32
C LEU A 43 0.02 6.97 25.69
N ALA A 44 1.03 7.85 25.76
CA ALA A 44 1.59 8.32 27.03
C ALA A 44 0.56 8.94 28.01
N PRO A 45 -0.41 9.77 27.58
CA PRO A 45 -1.45 10.29 28.47
C PRO A 45 -2.35 9.19 29.06
N LEU A 46 -2.67 8.18 28.25
CA LEU A 46 -3.52 7.05 28.67
C LEU A 46 -2.81 6.18 29.72
N GLU A 47 -1.50 5.94 29.53
CA GLU A 47 -0.67 5.23 30.52
C GLU A 47 -0.52 6.01 31.83
N ALA A 48 -0.47 7.34 31.77
CA ALA A 48 -0.39 8.19 32.96
C ALA A 48 -1.70 8.13 33.78
N LEU A 49 -2.84 8.10 33.09
CA LEU A 49 -4.15 7.99 33.72
C LEU A 49 -4.34 6.63 34.42
N LYS A 50 -3.96 5.53 33.76
CA LYS A 50 -4.00 4.17 34.35
C LYS A 50 -3.17 4.09 35.64
N ARG A 51 -1.91 4.58 35.61
CA ARG A 51 -1.03 4.62 36.79
C ARG A 51 -1.54 5.52 37.92
N GLY A 52 -2.31 6.55 37.61
CA GLY A 52 -2.92 7.44 38.61
C GLY A 52 -4.09 6.78 39.35
N SER A 53 -4.90 6.00 38.63
CA SER A 53 -6.05 5.27 39.18
C SER A 53 -5.62 4.18 40.17
N GLU A 54 -4.61 3.38 39.79
CA GLU A 54 -4.07 2.28 40.63
C GLU A 54 -3.49 2.77 41.97
N LYS A 55 -2.93 3.99 42.01
CA LYS A 55 -2.37 4.57 43.25
C LYS A 55 -3.43 5.13 44.19
N SER A 56 -4.64 5.39 43.70
CA SER A 56 -5.74 5.95 44.51
C SER A 56 -6.55 4.87 45.21
N SER A 57 -6.56 3.62 44.72
CA SER A 57 -7.35 2.53 45.30
C SER A 57 -6.68 1.86 46.51
N THR A 58 -5.39 2.13 46.79
CA THR A 58 -4.65 1.52 47.92
C THR A 58 -4.82 2.24 49.26
N LYS A 59 -5.70 3.26 49.36
CA LYS A 59 -6.01 3.98 50.62
C LYS A 59 -7.52 3.98 50.92
N LYS A 60 -8.10 2.81 51.16
CA LYS A 60 -9.33 2.71 51.96
C LYS A 60 -9.07 1.75 53.10
N ASN A 61 -8.73 2.33 54.26
CA ASN A 61 -8.69 1.63 55.53
C ASN A 61 -10.09 1.09 55.83
N ILE A 62 -10.13 -0.22 56.10
CA ILE A 62 -10.86 -0.91 57.17
C ILE A 62 -11.86 -0.01 57.91
N ASP A 63 -13.14 -0.18 57.61
CA ASP A 63 -14.14 -0.26 58.66
C ASP A 63 -15.22 -1.25 58.24
N GLU A 64 -15.43 -2.24 59.10
CA GLU A 64 -16.35 -3.35 58.90
C GLU A 64 -17.80 -2.85 59.00
N THR A 65 -18.58 -2.97 57.93
CA THR A 65 -19.98 -3.41 58.05
C THR A 65 -20.54 -3.86 56.71
N SER A 66 -21.20 -5.00 56.73
CA SER A 66 -21.72 -5.76 55.60
C SER A 66 -22.74 -4.99 54.77
N SER A 67 -22.53 -4.95 53.45
CA SER A 67 -23.62 -4.98 52.48
C SER A 67 -23.15 -5.68 51.20
N PHE A 68 -23.97 -6.61 50.73
CA PHE A 68 -23.87 -7.25 49.43
C PHE A 68 -24.19 -6.19 48.38
N GLU A 69 -23.16 -5.58 47.79
CA GLU A 69 -23.32 -4.75 46.59
C GLU A 69 -22.66 -5.44 45.40
N ASP A 70 -23.41 -5.45 44.30
CA ASP A 70 -23.07 -5.98 42.99
C ASP A 70 -21.60 -5.72 42.62
N ARG A 71 -20.84 -6.80 42.43
CA ARG A 71 -19.58 -6.76 41.68
C ARG A 71 -19.91 -6.46 40.23
N SER A 72 -20.11 -5.19 39.90
CA SER A 72 -19.97 -4.72 38.53
C SER A 72 -18.53 -4.98 38.12
N THR A 73 -18.31 -5.97 37.27
CA THR A 73 -17.03 -6.23 36.62
C THR A 73 -16.66 -5.01 35.78
N GLU A 74 -15.87 -4.12 36.38
CA GLU A 74 -15.40 -2.90 35.73
C GLU A 74 -14.43 -3.33 34.62
N THR A 75 -14.94 -3.43 33.39
CA THR A 75 -14.15 -3.85 32.25
C THR A 75 -13.09 -2.79 31.95
N VAL A 76 -11.81 -3.16 32.09
CA VAL A 76 -10.71 -2.23 31.81
C VAL A 76 -10.76 -1.83 30.33
N PRO A 77 -10.77 -0.53 30.00
CA PRO A 77 -10.93 -0.08 28.63
C PRO A 77 -9.75 -0.53 27.75
N THR A 78 -10.09 -1.23 26.67
CA THR A 78 -9.17 -1.59 25.58
C THR A 78 -8.88 -0.36 24.74
N THR A 79 -7.62 -0.16 24.38
CA THR A 79 -7.22 0.94 23.47
C THR A 79 -7.02 0.39 22.07
N HIS A 80 -7.67 0.99 21.08
CA HIS A 80 -7.62 0.53 19.69
C HIS A 80 -6.70 1.45 18.86
N LEU A 81 -5.76 0.86 18.13
CA LEU A 81 -4.88 1.55 17.19
C LEU A 81 -5.20 1.09 15.78
N HIS A 82 -5.67 2.01 14.93
CA HIS A 82 -5.98 1.75 13.53
C HIS A 82 -4.90 2.34 12.63
N PHE A 83 -4.33 1.51 11.77
CA PHE A 83 -3.28 1.90 10.84
C PHE A 83 -3.74 1.79 9.39
N SER A 84 -3.62 2.89 8.66
CA SER A 84 -3.73 2.93 7.21
C SER A 84 -2.48 3.57 6.60
N PHE A 85 -2.01 3.03 5.48
CA PHE A 85 -0.83 3.51 4.79
C PHE A 85 -1.12 3.83 3.33
N VAL A 86 -0.56 4.94 2.86
CA VAL A 86 -0.51 5.29 1.43
C VAL A 86 0.95 5.47 1.02
N GLY A 87 1.42 4.63 0.11
CA GLY A 87 2.76 4.69 -0.44
C GLY A 87 2.75 5.06 -1.91
N HIS A 88 3.46 6.12 -2.31
CA HIS A 88 3.70 6.41 -3.72
C HIS A 88 5.09 5.96 -4.15
N SER A 89 5.20 5.34 -5.33
CA SER A 89 6.49 4.91 -5.88
C SER A 89 7.23 4.02 -4.87
N MET A 90 8.51 4.27 -4.62
CA MET A 90 9.30 3.59 -3.60
C MET A 90 8.69 3.66 -2.18
N GLY A 91 7.83 4.63 -1.88
CA GLY A 91 7.15 4.74 -0.60
C GLY A 91 6.39 3.46 -0.20
N GLY A 92 5.75 2.78 -1.15
CA GLY A 92 5.08 1.50 -0.87
C GLY A 92 6.05 0.37 -0.48
N LEU A 93 7.26 0.35 -1.05
CA LEU A 93 8.32 -0.59 -0.67
C LEU A 93 8.87 -0.28 0.73
N ILE A 94 9.05 1.01 1.04
CA ILE A 94 9.51 1.47 2.34
C ILE A 94 8.52 1.08 3.43
N ILE A 95 7.21 1.24 3.18
CA ILE A 95 6.17 0.79 4.11
C ILE A 95 6.28 -0.72 4.31
N ARG A 96 6.35 -1.53 3.24
CA ARG A 96 6.54 -2.99 3.35
C ARG A 96 7.74 -3.35 4.24
N ALA A 97 8.88 -2.68 4.04
CA ALA A 97 10.07 -2.89 4.86
C ALA A 97 9.89 -2.50 6.35
N ALA A 98 9.03 -1.51 6.63
CA ALA A 98 8.75 -1.06 7.99
C ALA A 98 7.79 -1.97 8.76
N LEU A 99 6.89 -2.69 8.09
CA LEU A 99 5.77 -3.39 8.75
C LEU A 99 6.21 -4.43 9.79
N PRO A 100 7.15 -5.36 9.51
CA PRO A 100 7.54 -6.35 10.53
C PRO A 100 8.20 -5.71 11.75
N LEU A 101 9.01 -4.67 11.53
CA LEU A 101 9.66 -3.91 12.60
C LEU A 101 8.61 -3.21 13.48
N LEU A 102 7.59 -2.61 12.85
CA LEU A 102 6.51 -1.95 13.55
C LEU A 102 5.66 -2.94 14.36
N ILE A 103 5.28 -4.08 13.77
CA ILE A 103 4.53 -5.14 14.47
C ILE A 103 5.33 -5.65 15.67
N SER A 104 6.61 -5.94 15.50
CA SER A 104 7.48 -6.40 16.57
C SER A 104 7.57 -5.39 17.71
N ALA A 105 7.79 -4.11 17.39
CA ALA A 105 7.91 -3.05 18.39
C ALA A 105 6.59 -2.79 19.14
N LEU A 106 5.45 -2.88 18.46
CA LEU A 106 4.13 -2.78 19.09
C LEU A 106 3.88 -3.95 20.06
N ARG A 107 4.21 -5.18 19.66
CA ARG A 107 4.12 -6.36 20.53
C ARG A 107 4.97 -6.23 21.77
N GLU A 108 6.25 -5.94 21.57
CA GLU A 108 7.23 -5.88 22.66
C GLU A 108 6.86 -4.82 23.69
N LYS A 109 6.40 -3.64 23.24
CA LYS A 109 6.16 -2.52 24.15
C LYS A 109 4.79 -2.54 24.82
N TYR A 110 3.76 -2.94 24.08
CA TYR A 110 2.36 -2.77 24.51
C TYR A 110 1.60 -4.09 24.70
N ASN A 111 2.27 -5.23 24.49
CA ASN A 111 1.64 -6.55 24.49
C ASN A 111 0.39 -6.61 23.59
N CYS A 112 0.50 -6.00 22.40
CA CYS A 112 -0.66 -5.77 21.53
C CYS A 112 -1.32 -7.07 21.04
N ARG A 113 -2.64 -7.06 20.93
CA ARG A 113 -3.43 -8.06 20.20
C ARG A 113 -3.63 -7.67 18.74
N PHE A 114 -3.63 -8.66 17.84
CA PHE A 114 -3.82 -8.49 16.40
C PHE A 114 -5.00 -9.36 15.94
N PRO A 115 -6.20 -8.79 15.77
CA PRO A 115 -7.43 -9.56 15.52
C PRO A 115 -7.39 -10.41 14.25
N SER A 116 -6.68 -9.96 13.22
CA SER A 116 -6.54 -10.66 11.93
C SER A 116 -5.57 -11.84 11.94
N GLN A 117 -4.97 -12.20 13.08
CA GLN A 117 -4.05 -13.34 13.23
C GLN A 117 -4.58 -14.44 14.17
N ALA A 118 -5.89 -14.47 14.46
CA ALA A 118 -6.47 -15.56 15.24
C ALA A 118 -6.16 -16.91 14.56
N PRO A 119 -5.61 -17.90 15.28
CA PRO A 119 -5.25 -19.17 14.70
C PRO A 119 -6.52 -19.89 14.22
N GLU A 120 -6.54 -20.32 12.96
CA GLU A 120 -7.63 -21.10 12.34
C GLU A 120 -7.82 -22.50 12.97
N GLY A 121 -7.24 -22.82 14.13
CA GLY A 121 -7.10 -24.20 14.59
C GLY A 121 -7.33 -24.51 16.06
N ASP A 122 -7.29 -23.55 16.98
CA ASP A 122 -7.43 -23.86 18.40
C ASP A 122 -8.82 -23.48 18.90
N GLN A 123 -9.63 -24.51 19.16
CA GLN A 123 -10.85 -24.40 19.93
C GLN A 123 -10.55 -23.66 21.24
N PRO A 124 -11.47 -22.80 21.73
CA PRO A 124 -11.27 -22.10 22.98
C PRO A 124 -11.18 -23.14 24.10
N GLY A 125 -9.96 -23.40 24.56
CA GLY A 125 -9.75 -23.99 25.86
C GLY A 125 -10.40 -23.06 26.87
N GLU A 126 -11.46 -23.54 27.52
CA GLU A 126 -12.11 -22.89 28.64
C GLU A 126 -11.08 -22.73 29.77
N GLY A 127 -10.36 -21.60 29.79
CA GLY A 127 -9.44 -21.27 30.87
C GLY A 127 -8.12 -20.69 30.40
N GLU A 128 -8.14 -19.47 29.86
CA GLU A 128 -6.96 -18.60 29.96
C GLU A 128 -7.41 -17.14 29.95
N ASP A 129 -7.40 -16.60 31.18
CA ASP A 129 -7.28 -15.21 31.58
C ASP A 129 -7.99 -14.13 30.76
N SER A 130 -9.02 -13.60 31.40
CA SER A 130 -9.55 -12.26 31.20
C SER A 130 -8.42 -11.23 31.38
N HIS A 131 -7.60 -11.06 30.34
CA HIS A 131 -6.56 -10.04 30.31
C HIS A 131 -7.20 -8.66 30.25
N GLU A 132 -7.24 -8.04 31.41
CA GLU A 132 -7.59 -6.65 31.66
C GLU A 132 -6.70 -5.69 30.84
N GLY A 133 -7.30 -4.89 29.96
CA GLY A 133 -6.75 -3.59 29.53
C GLY A 133 -5.59 -3.58 28.53
N GLY A 134 -5.68 -4.33 27.42
CA GLY A 134 -4.67 -4.36 26.35
C GLY A 134 -4.81 -3.25 25.28
N VAL A 135 -3.78 -3.17 24.42
CA VAL A 135 -3.83 -2.40 23.17
C VAL A 135 -4.17 -3.36 22.01
N GLU A 136 -5.19 -3.04 21.23
CA GLU A 136 -5.59 -3.79 20.04
C GLU A 136 -5.14 -3.04 18.79
N VAL A 137 -4.49 -3.73 17.86
CA VAL A 137 -3.95 -3.13 16.64
C VAL A 137 -4.72 -3.66 15.43
N HIS A 138 -5.33 -2.74 14.69
CA HIS A 138 -6.04 -3.01 13.46
C HIS A 138 -5.28 -2.45 12.26
N TRP A 139 -4.99 -3.30 11.29
CA TRP A 139 -4.41 -2.93 10.01
C TRP A 139 -5.55 -2.75 9.00
N GLU A 140 -5.90 -1.50 8.71
CA GLU A 140 -7.11 -1.19 7.95
C GLU A 140 -6.83 -1.25 6.45
N THR A 141 -6.07 -0.28 5.93
CA THR A 141 -5.82 -0.16 4.49
C THR A 141 -4.35 0.00 4.17
N PHE A 142 -3.85 -0.80 3.24
CA PHE A 142 -2.60 -0.57 2.54
C PHE A 142 -2.90 -0.13 1.11
N CYS A 143 -2.59 1.12 0.78
CA CYS A 143 -2.72 1.66 -0.57
C CYS A 143 -1.33 1.94 -1.14
N SER A 144 -1.02 1.39 -2.32
CA SER A 144 0.18 1.76 -3.06
C SER A 144 -0.17 2.37 -4.41
N ILE A 145 0.60 3.37 -4.82
CA ILE A 145 0.38 4.16 -6.03
C ILE A 145 1.66 4.15 -6.83
N ALA A 146 1.64 3.51 -8.00
CA ALA A 146 2.78 3.33 -8.89
C ALA A 146 4.02 2.78 -8.14
N THR A 147 3.82 1.88 -7.17
CA THR A 147 4.91 1.27 -6.41
C THR A 147 5.49 0.08 -7.17
N PRO A 148 6.82 -0.02 -7.32
CA PRO A 148 7.42 -1.11 -8.09
C PRO A 148 7.56 -2.41 -7.27
N HIS A 149 6.44 -3.05 -6.94
CA HIS A 149 6.40 -4.28 -6.13
C HIS A 149 7.15 -5.45 -6.74
N ALA A 150 7.11 -5.60 -8.08
CA ALA A 150 7.87 -6.61 -8.81
C ALA A 150 9.19 -6.07 -9.40
N GLY A 151 9.57 -4.81 -9.10
CA GLY A 151 10.78 -4.16 -9.60
C GLY A 151 10.65 -3.56 -11.00
N VAL A 152 11.66 -2.78 -11.40
CA VAL A 152 11.71 -1.99 -12.64
C VAL A 152 12.94 -2.32 -13.48
N GLY A 153 13.40 -3.57 -13.42
CA GLY A 153 14.56 -4.03 -14.20
C GLY A 153 14.40 -3.77 -15.70
N GLU A 154 13.18 -3.88 -16.22
CA GLU A 154 12.84 -3.59 -17.61
C GLU A 154 11.98 -2.33 -17.73
N MET A 155 12.46 -1.35 -18.50
CA MET A 155 11.78 -0.07 -18.71
C MET A 155 11.31 0.06 -20.16
N PRO A 156 10.30 0.89 -20.49
CA PRO A 156 9.78 1.01 -21.85
C PRO A 156 10.79 1.51 -22.90
N SER A 157 11.93 2.07 -22.50
CA SER A 157 12.95 2.57 -23.43
C SER A 157 14.35 2.07 -23.07
N SER A 158 15.09 1.57 -24.07
CA SER A 158 16.47 1.10 -23.91
C SER A 158 17.41 2.18 -23.35
N PHE A 159 17.18 3.45 -23.69
CA PHE A 159 17.91 4.57 -23.09
C PHE A 159 17.67 4.67 -21.58
N LYS A 160 16.42 4.56 -21.13
CA LYS A 160 16.11 4.52 -19.69
C LYS A 160 16.72 3.29 -19.02
N THR A 161 16.66 2.11 -19.63
CA THR A 161 17.30 0.91 -19.07
C THR A 161 18.81 1.12 -18.91
N TRP A 162 19.47 1.69 -19.92
CA TRP A 162 20.89 2.04 -19.84
C TRP A 162 21.19 3.09 -18.76
N ALA A 163 20.42 4.19 -18.73
CA ALA A 163 20.56 5.24 -17.73
C ALA A 163 20.32 4.72 -16.30
N MET A 164 19.35 3.81 -16.15
CA MET A 164 19.06 3.11 -14.91
C MET A 164 20.29 2.30 -14.48
N GLY A 165 20.88 1.51 -15.37
CA GLY A 165 22.10 0.76 -15.11
C GLY A 165 23.31 1.61 -14.68
N LEU A 166 23.43 2.84 -15.16
CA LEU A 166 24.45 3.77 -14.66
C LEU A 166 24.12 4.27 -13.25
N LEU A 167 22.85 4.62 -13.00
CA LEU A 167 22.41 5.20 -11.74
C LEU A 167 22.28 4.17 -10.60
N THR A 168 22.11 2.88 -10.90
CA THR A 168 22.11 1.81 -9.89
C THR A 168 23.47 1.70 -9.18
N SER A 169 24.58 2.03 -9.86
CA SER A 169 25.89 2.00 -9.21
C SER A 169 26.02 2.99 -8.04
N VAL A 170 25.29 4.11 -8.10
CA VAL A 170 25.41 5.22 -7.15
C VAL A 170 24.25 5.35 -6.16
N SER A 171 23.16 4.59 -6.33
CA SER A 171 21.98 4.68 -5.46
C SER A 171 21.49 3.29 -5.06
N ALA A 172 21.51 2.99 -3.75
CA ALA A 172 21.05 1.71 -3.22
C ALA A 172 19.56 1.48 -3.54
N SER A 173 18.74 2.51 -3.41
CA SER A 173 17.32 2.48 -3.75
C SER A 173 17.04 2.13 -5.21
N LEU A 174 17.88 2.63 -6.11
CA LEU A 174 17.80 2.29 -7.53
C LEU A 174 18.23 0.84 -7.78
N ARG A 175 19.23 0.31 -7.05
CA ARG A 175 19.57 -1.13 -7.07
C ARG A 175 18.43 -2.00 -6.58
N ASP A 176 17.78 -1.58 -5.50
CA ASP A 176 16.67 -2.30 -4.87
C ASP A 176 15.49 -2.42 -5.84
N MET A 177 15.10 -1.32 -6.47
CA MET A 177 14.00 -1.34 -7.44
C MET A 177 14.37 -2.06 -8.74
N SER A 178 15.63 -2.04 -9.17
CA SER A 178 16.08 -2.66 -10.43
C SER A 178 16.42 -4.16 -10.31
N LEU A 179 15.99 -4.83 -9.24
CA LEU A 179 16.26 -6.25 -8.97
C LEU A 179 17.76 -6.62 -8.98
N THR A 180 18.62 -5.63 -8.74
CA THR A 180 20.08 -5.81 -8.67
C THR A 180 20.53 -6.22 -7.27
N SER A 181 19.79 -5.81 -6.24
CA SER A 181 19.93 -6.34 -4.88
C SER A 181 18.90 -7.45 -4.62
N ASN A 182 19.05 -8.14 -3.49
CA ASN A 182 18.13 -9.18 -3.05
C ASN A 182 16.89 -8.63 -2.31
N ILE A 183 16.71 -7.31 -2.22
CA ILE A 183 15.60 -6.72 -1.46
C ILE A 183 14.24 -7.17 -1.98
N LEU A 184 14.00 -7.08 -3.30
CA LEU A 184 12.71 -7.44 -3.90
C LEU A 184 12.60 -8.93 -4.27
N THR A 185 13.71 -9.65 -4.35
CA THR A 185 13.73 -11.05 -4.79
C THR A 185 13.86 -12.04 -3.64
N ASP A 186 14.17 -11.57 -2.44
CA ASP A 186 14.38 -12.41 -1.27
C ASP A 186 13.80 -11.72 -0.03
N ILE A 187 14.39 -10.62 0.43
CA ILE A 187 14.05 -10.03 1.75
C ILE A 187 12.57 -9.67 1.88
N LEU A 188 12.02 -8.86 0.97
CA LEU A 188 10.60 -8.47 1.01
C LEU A 188 9.64 -9.58 0.55
N LEU A 189 10.15 -10.75 0.16
CA LEU A 189 9.39 -11.95 -0.15
C LEU A 189 9.40 -12.99 0.99
N GLN A 190 10.15 -12.73 2.06
CA GLN A 190 10.09 -13.56 3.26
C GLN A 190 8.70 -13.47 3.90
N ASP A 191 8.27 -14.58 4.50
CA ASP A 191 6.92 -14.73 5.06
C ASP A 191 6.61 -13.65 6.10
N SER A 192 7.57 -13.25 6.93
CA SER A 192 7.40 -12.17 7.92
C SER A 192 6.95 -10.84 7.31
N TYR A 193 7.43 -10.49 6.11
CA TYR A 193 7.03 -9.27 5.40
C TYR A 193 5.70 -9.43 4.68
N LEU A 194 5.46 -10.58 4.06
CA LEU A 194 4.23 -10.86 3.34
C LEU A 194 3.03 -11.05 4.30
N ASP A 195 3.24 -11.64 5.47
CA ASP A 195 2.24 -11.81 6.53
C ASP A 195 1.88 -10.49 7.18
N ALA A 196 2.88 -9.64 7.40
CA ALA A 196 2.65 -8.28 7.86
C ALA A 196 1.80 -7.49 6.86
N TRP A 197 1.99 -7.72 5.56
CA TRP A 197 1.16 -7.11 4.51
C TRP A 197 -0.23 -7.76 4.41
N ARG A 198 -0.33 -9.07 4.60
CA ARG A 198 -1.60 -9.82 4.64
C ARG A 198 -2.51 -9.35 5.77
N ALA A 199 -1.92 -8.89 6.88
CA ALA A 199 -2.67 -8.46 8.07
C ALA A 199 -3.66 -7.32 7.80
N PHE A 200 -3.46 -6.53 6.73
CA PHE A 200 -4.37 -5.47 6.31
C PHE A 200 -5.70 -6.02 5.81
N LYS A 201 -6.81 -5.41 6.23
CA LYS A 201 -8.15 -5.77 5.72
C LYS A 201 -8.27 -5.49 4.23
N ARG A 202 -7.74 -4.35 3.78
CA ARG A 202 -7.75 -3.94 2.35
C ARG A 202 -6.34 -3.66 1.84
N ARG A 203 -6.08 -4.12 0.62
CA ARG A 203 -4.82 -3.87 -0.12
C ARG A 203 -5.16 -3.34 -1.51
N LEU A 204 -5.00 -2.04 -1.71
CA LEU A 204 -5.29 -1.35 -2.96
C LEU A 204 -3.99 -1.04 -3.72
N LEU A 205 -3.90 -1.50 -4.97
CA LEU A 205 -2.81 -1.20 -5.88
C LEU A 205 -3.33 -0.27 -6.98
N VAL A 206 -2.70 0.89 -7.12
CA VAL A 206 -3.06 1.88 -8.14
C VAL A 206 -1.89 2.08 -9.09
N ALA A 207 -2.15 2.06 -10.39
CA ALA A 207 -1.17 2.43 -11.42
C ALA A 207 -1.76 3.45 -12.38
N ALA A 208 -0.90 4.15 -13.11
CA ALA A 208 -1.32 4.98 -14.24
C ALA A 208 -0.95 4.28 -15.55
N LEU A 209 -1.90 4.20 -16.49
CA LEU A 209 -1.76 3.52 -17.79
C LEU A 209 -0.53 3.97 -18.57
N ASN A 210 -0.14 5.23 -18.39
CA ASN A 210 0.93 5.88 -19.13
C ASN A 210 2.18 6.13 -18.28
N ASP A 211 2.29 5.47 -17.13
CA ASP A 211 3.48 5.56 -16.30
C ASP A 211 4.67 4.86 -16.99
N GLN A 212 5.64 5.66 -17.44
CA GLN A 212 6.88 5.15 -18.02
C GLN A 212 8.05 5.11 -17.03
N THR A 213 7.78 5.32 -15.74
CA THR A 213 8.74 5.21 -14.64
C THR A 213 8.50 3.92 -13.87
N VAL A 214 7.24 3.59 -13.57
CA VAL A 214 6.85 2.31 -12.98
C VAL A 214 5.74 1.72 -13.83
N MET A 215 6.09 0.73 -14.65
CA MET A 215 5.14 0.07 -15.54
C MET A 215 4.06 -0.67 -14.75
N ALA A 216 2.89 -0.89 -15.39
CA ALA A 216 1.75 -1.56 -14.77
C ALA A 216 2.08 -2.96 -14.23
N TYR A 217 2.96 -3.71 -14.90
CA TYR A 217 3.37 -5.05 -14.45
C TYR A 217 4.02 -4.99 -13.06
N SER A 218 4.77 -3.92 -12.79
CA SER A 218 5.51 -3.74 -11.56
C SER A 218 4.62 -3.34 -10.39
N SER A 219 3.51 -2.65 -10.68
CA SER A 219 2.68 -1.96 -9.70
C SER A 219 1.34 -2.61 -9.42
N ILE A 220 0.67 -3.10 -10.46
CA ILE A 220 -0.65 -3.76 -10.36
C ILE A 220 -0.64 -5.17 -10.97
N PHE A 221 0.54 -5.71 -11.26
CA PHE A 221 0.74 -7.07 -11.77
C PHE A 221 -0.05 -7.38 -13.06
N CYS A 222 -0.02 -6.43 -14.00
CA CYS A 222 -0.67 -6.55 -15.31
C CYS A 222 0.27 -6.09 -16.42
N ILE A 223 0.45 -6.89 -17.47
CA ILE A 223 1.17 -6.47 -18.69
C ILE A 223 0.17 -6.02 -19.74
N LEU A 224 0.16 -4.71 -20.00
CA LEU A 224 -0.68 -4.11 -21.02
C LEU A 224 -0.31 -4.60 -22.41
N SER A 225 -1.28 -4.76 -23.29
CA SER A 225 -1.06 -5.36 -24.62
C SER A 225 -0.02 -4.62 -25.44
N HIS A 226 0.02 -3.29 -25.34
CA HIS A 226 1.07 -2.49 -25.99
C HIS A 226 2.48 -2.75 -25.41
N ASP A 227 2.58 -3.04 -24.11
CA ASP A 227 3.84 -3.38 -23.45
C ASP A 227 4.28 -4.80 -23.80
N GLN A 228 3.35 -5.74 -23.98
CA GLN A 228 3.67 -7.11 -24.40
C GLN A 228 4.43 -7.11 -25.74
N VAL A 229 4.01 -6.29 -26.70
CA VAL A 229 4.68 -6.15 -28.00
C VAL A 229 6.10 -5.63 -27.83
N LEU A 230 6.27 -4.56 -27.05
CA LEU A 230 7.55 -3.92 -26.80
C LEU A 230 8.54 -4.87 -26.09
N LEU A 231 8.06 -5.57 -25.05
CA LEU A 231 8.86 -6.50 -24.27
C LEU A 231 9.26 -7.74 -25.07
N ARG A 232 8.32 -8.35 -25.82
CA ARG A 232 8.63 -9.50 -26.69
C ARG A 232 9.62 -9.15 -27.79
N ALA A 233 9.49 -7.99 -28.42
CA ALA A 233 10.44 -7.55 -29.45
C ALA A 233 11.87 -7.48 -28.90
N ARG A 234 12.04 -7.10 -27.62
CA ARG A 234 13.35 -7.03 -26.96
C ARG A 234 13.90 -8.37 -26.52
N CYS A 235 13.07 -9.24 -25.94
CA CYS A 235 13.47 -10.61 -25.63
C CYS A 235 13.98 -11.32 -26.90
N ARG A 236 13.37 -11.02 -28.06
CA ARG A 236 13.82 -11.52 -29.36
C ARG A 236 15.05 -10.80 -29.93
N ALA A 237 15.30 -9.54 -29.60
CA ALA A 237 16.50 -8.82 -30.07
C ALA A 237 17.80 -9.33 -29.44
N GLY A 238 17.73 -10.02 -28.29
CA GLY A 238 18.85 -10.72 -27.66
C GLY A 238 19.09 -12.15 -28.19
N VAL A 239 18.17 -12.69 -28.99
CA VAL A 239 18.23 -14.05 -29.56
C VAL A 239 18.26 -13.92 -31.08
N LYS A 240 19.34 -14.35 -31.75
CA LYS A 240 19.40 -14.38 -33.23
C LYS A 240 18.18 -15.16 -33.77
N GLN A 241 17.20 -14.46 -34.35
CA GLN A 241 15.90 -15.00 -34.73
C GLN A 241 15.99 -16.01 -35.89
N GLY A 242 15.34 -17.16 -35.69
CA GLY A 242 14.47 -17.76 -36.70
C GLY A 242 13.11 -17.03 -36.72
N SER A 243 12.46 -17.04 -37.88
CA SER A 243 11.27 -16.27 -38.25
C SER A 243 10.14 -16.30 -37.23
N SER A 244 9.72 -15.12 -36.74
CA SER A 244 8.54 -14.97 -35.87
C SER A 244 7.62 -13.87 -36.40
N PRO A 245 6.30 -13.95 -36.12
CA PRO A 245 5.28 -13.11 -36.75
C PRO A 245 5.41 -11.62 -36.37
N PRO A 246 4.88 -10.72 -37.24
CA PRO A 246 4.97 -9.28 -37.05
C PRO A 246 4.23 -8.79 -35.79
N PRO A 247 4.63 -7.64 -35.24
CA PRO A 247 3.93 -7.03 -34.11
C PRO A 247 2.49 -6.65 -34.49
N PRO A 248 1.53 -6.73 -33.55
CA PRO A 248 0.14 -6.37 -33.80
C PRO A 248 -0.02 -4.86 -34.03
N THR A 249 -1.05 -4.52 -34.78
CA THR A 249 -1.43 -3.15 -35.12
C THR A 249 -2.02 -2.41 -33.90
N PRO A 250 -2.02 -1.06 -33.89
CA PRO A 250 -2.64 -0.28 -32.82
C PRO A 250 -4.13 -0.56 -32.57
N GLU A 251 -4.88 -0.95 -33.62
CA GLU A 251 -6.29 -1.36 -33.50
C GLU A 251 -6.45 -2.73 -32.83
N GLU A 252 -5.57 -3.69 -33.12
CA GLU A 252 -5.53 -4.99 -32.44
C GLU A 252 -5.12 -4.85 -30.96
N ALA A 253 -4.26 -3.89 -30.64
CA ALA A 253 -3.89 -3.58 -29.26
C ALA A 253 -5.04 -2.92 -28.47
N ALA A 254 -5.92 -2.18 -29.14
CA ALA A 254 -7.07 -1.51 -28.52
C ALA A 254 -8.24 -2.48 -28.24
N ASN A 255 -8.41 -3.53 -29.05
CA ASN A 255 -9.45 -4.56 -28.88
C ASN A 255 -8.97 -5.76 -28.04
N SER A 256 -7.97 -5.57 -27.18
CA SER A 256 -7.33 -6.66 -26.47
C SER A 256 -8.10 -7.06 -25.19
N PRO A 257 -8.33 -8.37 -24.94
CA PRO A 257 -9.10 -8.86 -23.79
C PRO A 257 -8.47 -8.52 -22.42
N VAL A 258 -7.22 -8.07 -22.38
CA VAL A 258 -6.54 -7.70 -21.13
C VAL A 258 -7.15 -6.45 -20.49
N LEU A 259 -7.59 -5.48 -21.31
CA LEU A 259 -8.24 -4.25 -20.83
C LEU A 259 -9.64 -4.51 -20.24
N GLU A 260 -10.26 -5.65 -20.54
CA GLU A 260 -11.53 -6.06 -19.91
C GLU A 260 -11.32 -6.53 -18.45
N THR A 261 -10.11 -6.94 -18.08
CA THR A 261 -9.86 -7.56 -16.77
C THR A 261 -9.49 -6.57 -15.67
N VAL A 262 -9.06 -5.35 -16.01
CA VAL A 262 -8.68 -4.31 -15.05
C VAL A 262 -9.49 -3.05 -15.37
N PRO A 263 -10.25 -2.50 -14.41
CA PRO A 263 -11.06 -1.31 -14.64
C PRO A 263 -10.12 -0.16 -14.99
N LEU A 264 -10.32 0.38 -16.19
CA LEU A 264 -9.66 1.58 -16.64
C LEU A 264 -10.50 2.78 -16.23
N VAL A 265 -9.92 3.64 -15.40
CA VAL A 265 -10.60 4.77 -14.80
C VAL A 265 -9.99 6.07 -15.31
N SER A 266 -10.80 6.90 -15.94
CA SER A 266 -10.48 8.25 -16.40
C SER A 266 -11.09 9.34 -15.53
N GLU A 267 -12.19 9.05 -14.83
CA GLU A 267 -12.97 10.03 -14.05
C GLU A 267 -13.36 9.52 -12.66
N ARG A 268 -13.85 10.40 -11.79
CA ARG A 268 -14.17 10.02 -10.40
C ARG A 268 -15.37 9.08 -10.36
N GLU A 269 -16.32 9.34 -11.24
CA GLU A 269 -17.58 8.64 -11.40
C GLU A 269 -17.39 7.19 -11.91
N GLU A 270 -16.24 6.92 -12.53
CA GLU A 270 -15.84 5.60 -13.02
C GLU A 270 -15.11 4.77 -11.95
N LEU A 271 -14.69 5.40 -10.84
CA LEU A 271 -14.13 4.66 -9.73
C LEU A 271 -15.23 3.82 -9.09
N PRO A 272 -14.96 2.54 -8.79
CA PRO A 272 -15.91 1.74 -8.06
C PRO A 272 -16.24 2.44 -6.75
N PRO A 273 -17.52 2.47 -6.33
CA PRO A 273 -17.88 2.94 -5.00
C PRO A 273 -17.00 2.24 -3.97
N VAL A 274 -16.58 2.95 -2.92
CA VAL A 274 -15.62 2.39 -1.95
C VAL A 274 -16.10 1.07 -1.31
N ALA A 275 -17.43 0.87 -1.27
CA ALA A 275 -18.10 -0.36 -0.81
C ALA A 275 -18.15 -1.52 -1.84
N ILE A 276 -17.87 -1.26 -3.11
CA ILE A 276 -17.83 -2.27 -4.18
C ILE A 276 -16.36 -2.54 -4.50
N ALA A 277 -15.97 -3.82 -4.41
CA ALA A 277 -14.60 -4.20 -4.74
C ALA A 277 -14.26 -3.77 -6.18
N ALA A 278 -13.20 -2.98 -6.34
CA ALA A 278 -12.49 -2.88 -7.61
C ALA A 278 -12.14 -4.30 -8.11
N SER A 279 -11.73 -4.48 -9.37
CA SER A 279 -11.35 -5.80 -9.85
C SER A 279 -10.35 -6.44 -8.89
N ARG A 280 -10.71 -7.62 -8.37
CA ARG A 280 -9.90 -8.34 -7.40
C ARG A 280 -8.86 -9.16 -8.14
N LEU A 281 -7.62 -9.07 -7.71
CA LEU A 281 -6.50 -9.87 -8.16
C LEU A 281 -6.18 -10.87 -7.05
N ASP A 282 -6.57 -12.12 -7.27
CA ASP A 282 -6.33 -13.28 -6.39
C ASP A 282 -5.35 -14.29 -6.99
N LYS A 283 -5.19 -14.27 -8.32
CA LYS A 283 -4.23 -15.09 -9.05
C LYS A 283 -3.74 -14.36 -10.30
N LEU A 284 -2.54 -14.71 -10.75
CA LEU A 284 -1.98 -14.15 -11.97
C LEU A 284 -2.25 -15.06 -13.17
N SER A 285 -3.17 -14.67 -14.04
CA SER A 285 -3.49 -15.46 -15.24
C SER A 285 -2.50 -15.17 -16.40
N PRO A 286 -2.33 -16.11 -17.34
CA PRO A 286 -1.54 -15.88 -18.56
C PRO A 286 -2.04 -14.72 -19.42
N GLU A 287 -3.35 -14.44 -19.40
CA GLU A 287 -3.95 -13.32 -20.14
C GLU A 287 -3.50 -11.99 -19.56
N ARG A 288 -3.52 -11.86 -18.22
CA ARG A 288 -3.10 -10.65 -17.51
C ARG A 288 -1.59 -10.46 -17.57
N TRP A 289 -0.81 -11.54 -17.52
CA TRP A 289 0.64 -11.51 -17.59
C TRP A 289 1.13 -12.79 -18.29
N PRO A 290 1.57 -12.75 -19.55
CA PRO A 290 2.05 -13.95 -20.23
C PRO A 290 3.30 -14.55 -19.57
N GLU A 291 3.36 -15.88 -19.45
CA GLU A 291 4.48 -16.59 -18.79
C GLU A 291 5.84 -16.36 -19.48
N ASP A 292 5.81 -16.07 -20.78
CA ASP A 292 7.02 -15.82 -21.59
C ASP A 292 7.62 -14.42 -21.39
N ILE A 293 6.92 -13.52 -20.68
CA ILE A 293 7.31 -12.11 -20.53
C ILE A 293 7.69 -11.83 -19.07
N LEU A 294 8.94 -11.39 -18.84
CA LEU A 294 9.46 -11.03 -17.51
C LEU A 294 9.25 -12.15 -16.48
N PRO A 295 9.76 -13.38 -16.72
CA PRO A 295 9.47 -14.53 -15.87
C PRO A 295 9.97 -14.35 -14.43
N ARG A 296 11.07 -13.59 -14.22
CA ARG A 296 11.61 -13.32 -12.89
C ARG A 296 10.66 -12.43 -12.08
N GLU A 297 10.19 -11.34 -12.67
CA GLU A 297 9.22 -10.42 -12.09
C GLU A 297 7.87 -11.11 -11.84
N ARG A 298 7.47 -12.01 -12.75
CA ARG A 298 6.25 -12.80 -12.60
C ARG A 298 6.29 -13.66 -11.33
N VAL A 299 7.41 -14.35 -11.07
CA VAL A 299 7.59 -15.16 -9.85
C VAL A 299 7.47 -14.30 -8.58
N ILE A 300 8.02 -13.09 -8.59
CA ILE A 300 7.88 -12.13 -7.47
C ILE A 300 6.40 -11.79 -7.26
N ALA A 301 5.68 -11.47 -8.34
CA ALA A 301 4.26 -11.12 -8.29
C ALA A 301 3.39 -12.29 -7.79
N GLU A 302 3.63 -13.50 -8.30
CA GLU A 302 2.94 -14.72 -7.88
C GLU A 302 3.14 -14.99 -6.39
N ARG A 303 4.38 -14.89 -5.90
CA ARG A 303 4.67 -15.07 -4.47
C ARG A 303 3.95 -14.03 -3.60
N ILE A 304 3.91 -12.78 -4.04
CA ILE A 304 3.19 -11.71 -3.34
C ILE A 304 1.69 -12.02 -3.29
N ILE A 305 1.07 -12.37 -4.42
CA ILE A 305 -0.37 -12.66 -4.51
C ILE A 305 -0.74 -13.88 -3.66
N GLU A 306 0.04 -14.94 -3.75
CA GLU A 306 -0.15 -16.18 -2.99
C GLU A 306 -0.14 -15.92 -1.47
N ARG A 307 0.86 -15.18 -0.97
CA ARG A 307 1.08 -15.06 0.48
C ARG A 307 0.39 -13.84 1.09
N ALA A 308 0.47 -12.67 0.47
CA ALA A 308 -0.17 -11.46 0.98
C ALA A 308 -1.70 -11.49 0.78
N GLY A 309 -2.18 -12.34 -0.13
CA GLY A 309 -3.59 -12.52 -0.43
C GLY A 309 -4.09 -11.57 -1.52
N PRO A 310 -5.41 -11.46 -1.67
CA PRO A 310 -6.00 -10.74 -2.79
C PRO A 310 -5.78 -9.23 -2.71
N PHE A 311 -5.67 -8.60 -3.87
CA PHE A 311 -5.51 -7.17 -4.07
C PHE A 311 -6.70 -6.58 -4.80
N GLU A 312 -7.07 -5.36 -4.44
CA GLU A 312 -7.91 -4.50 -5.26
C GLU A 312 -6.99 -3.74 -6.22
N VAL A 313 -7.26 -3.78 -7.53
CA VAL A 313 -6.42 -3.08 -8.52
C VAL A 313 -7.20 -2.01 -9.27
N CYS A 314 -6.55 -0.86 -9.49
CA CYS A 314 -7.09 0.27 -10.23
C CYS A 314 -6.06 0.81 -11.22
N LEU A 315 -6.45 0.92 -12.50
CA LEU A 315 -5.60 1.48 -13.54
C LEU A 315 -6.19 2.82 -14.01
N VAL A 316 -5.41 3.89 -13.88
CA VAL A 316 -5.86 5.25 -14.17
C VAL A 316 -5.38 5.71 -15.54
N ASP A 317 -6.29 6.21 -16.38
CA ASP A 317 -5.94 6.87 -17.63
C ASP A 317 -6.14 8.39 -17.58
N PHE A 318 -5.01 9.10 -17.48
CA PHE A 318 -5.02 10.56 -17.55
C PHE A 318 -5.16 11.11 -18.98
N GLN A 319 -5.01 10.31 -20.04
CA GLN A 319 -5.09 10.82 -21.42
C GLN A 319 -6.45 11.43 -21.71
N THR A 320 -7.54 10.75 -21.35
CA THR A 320 -8.92 11.22 -21.60
C THR A 320 -9.14 12.63 -21.05
N ARG A 321 -8.75 12.87 -19.79
CA ARG A 321 -8.87 14.19 -19.15
C ARG A 321 -7.93 15.24 -19.75
N LEU A 322 -6.71 14.85 -20.09
CA LEU A 322 -5.75 15.75 -20.74
C LEU A 322 -6.23 16.19 -22.13
N VAL A 323 -6.80 15.28 -22.91
CA VAL A 323 -7.40 15.58 -24.22
C VAL A 323 -8.57 16.56 -24.06
N LYS A 324 -9.51 16.29 -23.13
CA LYS A 324 -10.65 17.18 -22.85
C LYS A 324 -10.21 18.58 -22.41
N ARG A 325 -9.14 18.69 -21.62
CA ARG A 325 -8.74 19.97 -21.04
C ARG A 325 -7.87 20.83 -21.94
N PHE A 326 -6.99 20.25 -22.73
CA PHE A 326 -6.01 21.02 -23.50
C PHE A 326 -6.51 21.48 -24.87
N ASN A 327 -7.70 21.08 -25.34
CA ASN A 327 -8.31 21.48 -26.64
C ASN A 327 -7.35 21.48 -27.85
N GLY A 328 -6.22 20.77 -27.75
CA GLY A 328 -4.99 21.12 -28.44
C GLY A 328 -4.14 19.89 -28.68
N GLY A 329 -4.65 19.00 -29.52
CA GLY A 329 -3.92 17.89 -30.11
C GLY A 329 -3.68 16.69 -29.18
N HIS A 330 -4.19 15.53 -29.60
CA HIS A 330 -3.91 14.23 -28.98
C HIS A 330 -2.41 13.98 -28.72
N PHE A 331 -1.52 14.57 -29.53
CA PHE A 331 -0.07 14.45 -29.39
C PHE A 331 0.47 15.03 -28.07
N TRP A 332 0.11 16.27 -27.71
CA TRP A 332 0.62 16.91 -26.48
C TRP A 332 0.01 16.30 -25.22
N ALA A 333 -1.27 15.94 -25.27
CA ALA A 333 -1.93 15.21 -24.19
C ALA A 333 -1.28 13.84 -23.96
N ARG A 334 -1.00 13.08 -25.02
CA ARG A 334 -0.30 11.78 -24.94
C ARG A 334 1.14 11.94 -24.44
N LEU A 335 1.87 12.94 -24.91
CA LEU A 335 3.24 13.21 -24.45
C LEU A 335 3.26 13.63 -22.97
N GLY A 336 2.30 14.45 -22.55
CA GLY A 336 2.09 14.84 -21.16
C GLY A 336 1.76 13.65 -20.27
N ALA A 337 0.75 12.86 -20.62
CA ALA A 337 0.36 11.66 -19.88
C ALA A 337 1.55 10.69 -19.71
N ARG A 338 2.31 10.43 -20.79
CA ARG A 338 3.45 9.51 -20.80
C ARG A 338 4.64 9.97 -19.97
N ARG A 339 4.94 11.27 -19.97
CA ARG A 339 6.07 11.80 -19.22
C ARG A 339 5.75 12.09 -17.77
N PHE A 340 4.46 12.26 -17.44
CA PHE A 340 4.06 12.82 -16.15
C PHE A 340 3.05 11.98 -15.39
N GLY A 341 2.52 10.88 -15.95
CA GLY A 341 1.58 9.98 -15.26
C GLY A 341 2.01 9.62 -13.84
N HIS A 342 3.29 9.27 -13.66
CA HIS A 342 3.88 8.95 -12.36
C HIS A 342 3.77 10.07 -11.30
N ARG A 343 3.85 11.34 -11.72
CA ARG A 343 3.74 12.51 -10.82
C ARG A 343 2.33 13.06 -10.74
N ALA A 344 1.59 12.97 -11.84
CA ALA A 344 0.21 13.37 -11.97
C ALA A 344 -0.67 12.61 -10.97
N VAL A 345 -0.45 11.30 -10.84
CA VAL A 345 -1.18 10.42 -9.92
C VAL A 345 -1.18 10.86 -8.45
N ILE A 346 -0.24 11.72 -8.05
CA ILE A 346 -0.17 12.33 -6.71
C ILE A 346 -0.14 13.87 -6.74
N CYS A 347 -0.59 14.49 -7.82
CA CYS A 347 -0.60 15.94 -8.00
C CYS A 347 0.75 16.64 -7.71
N LYS A 348 1.89 15.98 -7.99
CA LYS A 348 3.21 16.54 -7.67
C LYS A 348 3.64 17.57 -8.72
N SER A 349 4.21 18.68 -8.27
CA SER A 349 4.79 19.73 -9.14
C SER A 349 5.69 19.15 -10.25
N PRO A 350 5.58 19.65 -11.51
CA PRO A 350 4.79 20.82 -11.94
C PRO A 350 3.31 20.53 -12.26
N TRP A 351 2.81 19.34 -11.95
CA TRP A 351 1.46 18.87 -12.32
C TRP A 351 0.51 18.84 -11.11
N ASN A 352 0.53 19.91 -10.33
CA ASN A 352 -0.37 20.13 -9.20
C ASN A 352 -1.71 20.71 -9.66
N ASN A 353 -2.41 20.00 -10.56
CA ASN A 353 -3.75 20.39 -10.96
C ASN A 353 -4.79 19.42 -10.38
N PRO A 354 -5.32 19.69 -9.17
CA PRO A 354 -6.33 18.86 -8.54
C PRO A 354 -7.56 18.62 -9.43
N LYS A 355 -7.93 19.58 -10.30
CA LYS A 355 -9.08 19.39 -11.19
C LYS A 355 -8.88 18.27 -12.21
N VAL A 356 -7.63 18.02 -12.61
CA VAL A 356 -7.30 16.98 -13.60
C VAL A 356 -6.92 15.69 -12.89
N PHE A 357 -6.10 15.80 -11.85
CA PHE A 357 -5.41 14.66 -11.25
C PHE A 357 -5.78 14.37 -9.79
N GLY A 358 -6.54 15.28 -9.16
CA GLY A 358 -6.89 15.22 -7.74
C GLY A 358 -7.94 14.18 -7.41
N PHE A 359 -8.75 13.74 -8.39
CA PHE A 359 -9.81 12.76 -8.16
C PHE A 359 -9.31 11.45 -7.55
N LEU A 360 -8.09 11.02 -7.90
CA LEU A 360 -7.52 9.83 -7.29
C LEU A 360 -7.11 10.08 -5.83
N SER A 361 -6.56 11.26 -5.53
CA SER A 361 -6.25 11.64 -4.16
C SER A 361 -7.53 11.72 -3.32
N GLU A 362 -8.60 12.30 -3.88
CA GLU A 362 -9.93 12.33 -3.25
C GLU A 362 -10.46 10.92 -2.99
N TYR A 363 -10.38 10.02 -3.97
CA TYR A 363 -10.79 8.62 -3.79
C TYR A 363 -9.98 7.88 -2.74
N VAL A 364 -8.66 8.05 -2.72
CA VAL A 364 -7.82 7.45 -1.68
C VAL A 364 -8.19 7.98 -0.31
N VAL A 365 -8.51 9.28 -0.18
CA VAL A 365 -9.03 9.85 1.07
C VAL A 365 -10.36 9.18 1.44
N ASP A 366 -11.31 9.04 0.52
CA ASP A 366 -12.59 8.38 0.78
C ASP A 366 -12.39 6.92 1.26
N VAL A 367 -11.44 6.18 0.66
CA VAL A 367 -11.06 4.82 1.07
C VAL A 367 -10.53 4.81 2.51
N LEU A 368 -9.68 5.77 2.86
CA LEU A 368 -9.11 5.87 4.20
C LEU A 368 -10.15 6.25 5.25
N VAL A 369 -11.05 7.20 4.93
CA VAL A 369 -12.13 7.65 5.81
C VAL A 369 -13.12 6.52 6.05
N GLN A 370 -13.58 5.83 5.01
CA GLN A 370 -14.52 4.72 5.19
C GLN A 370 -13.94 3.60 6.06
N ALA A 371 -12.63 3.34 5.96
CA ALA A 371 -11.99 2.32 6.79
C ALA A 371 -12.06 2.69 8.29
N VAL A 372 -11.98 3.98 8.62
CA VAL A 372 -12.20 4.47 9.98
C VAL A 372 -13.68 4.31 10.37
N ASP A 373 -14.60 4.82 9.55
CA ASP A 373 -16.05 4.84 9.83
C ASP A 373 -16.62 3.44 10.09
N GLN A 374 -16.13 2.43 9.37
CA GLN A 374 -16.55 1.04 9.54
C GLN A 374 -16.05 0.41 10.85
N THR A 375 -14.95 0.92 11.41
CA THR A 375 -14.35 0.38 12.63
C THR A 375 -14.75 1.12 13.89
N CYS A 376 -14.98 2.42 13.77
CA CYS A 376 -15.48 3.28 14.84
C CYS A 376 -16.68 4.04 14.26
N PRO A 377 -17.91 3.49 14.34
CA PRO A 377 -19.10 4.22 13.95
C PRO A 377 -19.36 5.34 14.98
N SER A 378 -18.60 6.43 14.89
CA SER A 378 -18.81 7.64 15.66
C SER A 378 -19.74 8.57 14.90
N VAL A 379 -20.71 9.12 15.65
CA VAL A 379 -21.80 9.97 15.15
C VAL A 379 -21.29 11.37 14.70
N GLU A 380 -19.98 11.61 14.66
CA GLU A 380 -19.37 12.93 14.53
C GLU A 380 -18.17 13.00 13.57
N LEU A 381 -18.20 12.32 12.41
CA LEU A 381 -17.29 12.66 11.30
C LEU A 381 -17.81 13.88 10.51
N ALA A 382 -17.79 15.05 11.16
CA ALA A 382 -17.96 16.33 10.51
C ALA A 382 -16.60 16.96 10.20
N MET A 383 -16.13 16.72 8.98
CA MET A 383 -15.24 17.53 8.14
C MET A 383 -13.93 18.12 8.73
N ALA A 384 -12.82 17.65 8.17
CA ALA A 384 -11.66 18.50 7.86
C ALA A 384 -11.33 18.31 6.37
N GLY A 385 -11.81 19.26 5.55
CA GLY A 385 -11.55 19.33 4.11
C GLY A 385 -10.22 19.97 3.76
#